data_AF-A0A2A2JUS2-F1
#
_entry.id   AF-A0A2A2JUS2-F1
#
_cell.length_a   1.000
_cell.length_b   1.000
_cell.length_c   1.000
_cell.angle_alpha   90.00
_cell.angle_beta   90.00
_cell.angle_gamma   90.00
#
_symmetry.space_group_name_H-M   'P 1'
#
loop_
_entity.id
_entity.type
_entity.pdbx_description
1 polymer ?
#
loop_
_entity_poly.entity_id
_entity_poly.type
_entity_poly.pdbx_seq_one_letter_code
_entity_poly.pdbx_strand_id
1 'polypeptide(L)'
;MNNLKERRASLFEEAIFTVKTKFTESLGGRLEKLTMNQTSHDGPQLDKIPEEGVADPCQTSCQEPRIPLKPLICTLSLLEADTPENKLEVIFQIYDSDSNGLLDTSEMDAIIEQMMHVARCQKWDTIELEQVLRQLMNDLDHDKDGSVSLDEWRRGGLTNIPLLVLLGFDTAFSPGPNFRPLLVLVNPKSGGKQGIKILQKFQYLLNPRQVYDLSKSGPEPGLSLFADLPNANILICGGDGTIGWVLDSMDKMPFPHGRPPVAILPLGTGNDLARCLRWGGGYENENLHKILQQIEKSTLIGMDRWHLKIESSGSRRMSEKCEPPPYQIINNYFSIGVDASIAHRFHVMREKFPEKFNSRIKNKLWYVELATSESLQSSCRNLHEQIDILCDGESIDLGQDASLEGIALLNIPSIYGGSNLWGRSRKNKRMPIIFPNIGNGHEKGQLQHRVQDIGDGLIELVGLESAVQMGQIKAGKFRNLFEKSIFS
;
A
#
# COMPACT_ATOMS: atom_id res chain seq x y z
N MET A 1 -8.47 22.21 33.89
CA MET A 1 -8.20 21.18 34.91
C MET A 1 -7.03 20.34 34.40
N ASN A 2 -5.82 20.77 34.76
CA ASN A 2 -4.56 20.07 34.49
C ASN A 2 -4.25 19.11 35.65
N ASN A 3 -3.39 18.13 35.38
CA ASN A 3 -2.83 17.08 36.25
C ASN A 3 -3.72 15.86 36.50
N LEU A 4 -3.35 14.73 35.86
CA LEU A 4 -3.37 13.39 36.50
C LEU A 4 -2.73 12.23 35.69
N LYS A 5 -2.12 12.44 34.51
CA LYS A 5 -1.49 11.33 33.74
C LYS A 5 0.05 11.28 33.72
N GLU A 6 0.75 12.26 34.30
CA GLU A 6 2.20 12.42 34.08
C GLU A 6 3.12 11.98 35.25
N ARG A 7 2.66 11.18 36.22
CA ARG A 7 3.45 10.91 37.44
C ARG A 7 3.54 9.46 37.93
N ARG A 8 3.24 8.46 37.11
CA ARG A 8 3.42 7.03 37.50
C ARG A 8 4.38 6.22 36.63
N ALA A 9 4.69 6.66 35.41
CA ALA A 9 5.68 5.98 34.57
C ALA A 9 7.13 6.26 35.05
N SER A 10 7.44 7.51 35.45
CA SER A 10 8.83 7.91 35.70
C SER A 10 9.49 7.20 36.89
N LEU A 11 8.79 6.93 37.98
CA LEU A 11 9.38 6.28 39.17
C LEU A 11 9.67 4.80 38.96
N PHE A 12 8.88 4.13 38.12
CA PHE A 12 9.09 2.72 37.80
C PHE A 12 10.24 2.54 36.81
N GLU A 13 10.31 3.41 35.79
CA GLU A 13 11.43 3.45 34.85
C GLU A 13 12.74 3.87 35.54
N GLU A 14 12.71 4.85 36.43
CA GLU A 14 13.88 5.29 37.21
C GLU A 14 14.37 4.19 38.17
N ALA A 15 13.44 3.40 38.75
CA ALA A 15 13.79 2.23 39.55
C ALA A 15 14.42 1.11 38.69
N ILE A 16 13.90 0.84 37.49
CA ILE A 16 14.48 -0.14 36.56
C ILE A 16 15.89 0.31 36.10
N PHE A 17 16.04 1.58 35.73
CA PHE A 17 17.32 2.15 35.32
C PHE A 17 18.36 2.09 36.46
N THR A 18 17.94 2.41 37.70
CA THR A 18 18.80 2.32 38.89
C THR A 18 19.22 0.88 39.22
N VAL A 19 18.31 -0.08 39.02
CA VAL A 19 18.64 -1.51 39.18
C VAL A 19 19.62 -1.94 38.10
N LYS A 20 19.36 -1.61 36.82
CA LYS A 20 20.22 -1.94 35.68
C LYS A 20 21.65 -1.42 35.88
N THR A 21 21.81 -0.12 36.13
CA THR A 21 23.10 0.54 36.35
C THR A 21 23.90 -0.10 37.48
N LYS A 22 23.28 -0.32 38.65
CA LYS A 22 23.93 -0.99 39.79
C LYS A 22 24.30 -2.44 39.50
N PHE A 23 23.54 -3.15 38.68
CA PHE A 23 23.86 -4.53 38.30
C PHE A 23 25.00 -4.60 37.28
N THR A 24 25.02 -3.72 36.26
CA THR A 24 26.15 -3.62 35.31
C THR A 24 27.44 -3.20 36.00
N GLU A 25 27.39 -2.25 36.95
CA GLU A 25 28.56 -1.85 37.75
C GLU A 25 29.03 -2.99 38.67
N SER A 26 28.11 -3.76 39.24
CA SER A 26 28.41 -4.89 40.13
C SER A 26 29.01 -6.10 39.39
N LEU A 27 28.58 -6.35 38.15
CA LEU A 27 29.16 -7.38 37.27
C LEU A 27 30.57 -6.97 36.81
N GLY A 28 30.76 -5.71 36.41
CA GLY A 28 32.09 -5.17 36.08
C GLY A 28 33.06 -5.22 37.28
N GLY A 29 32.60 -4.82 38.47
CA GLY A 29 33.42 -4.82 39.69
C GLY A 29 33.69 -6.21 40.30
N ARG A 30 32.88 -7.22 39.98
CA ARG A 30 33.14 -8.62 40.38
C ARG A 30 34.17 -9.30 39.47
N LEU A 31 34.28 -8.90 38.21
CA LEU A 31 35.26 -9.43 37.27
C LEU A 31 36.69 -8.87 37.53
N GLU A 32 36.80 -7.60 37.94
CA GLU A 32 38.08 -7.02 38.40
C GLU A 32 38.62 -7.69 39.68
N LYS A 33 37.73 -8.15 40.58
CA LYS A 33 38.14 -8.88 41.79
C LYS A 33 38.54 -10.34 41.52
N LEU A 34 38.11 -10.93 40.42
CA LEU A 34 38.53 -12.27 40.01
C LEU A 34 39.87 -12.26 39.25
N THR A 35 40.19 -11.16 38.58
CA THR A 35 41.51 -10.96 37.93
C THR A 35 42.63 -10.62 38.91
N MET A 36 42.31 -10.10 40.11
CA MET A 36 43.31 -9.80 41.16
C MET A 36 43.67 -10.98 42.07
N ASN A 37 42.98 -12.13 42.00
CA ASN A 37 43.20 -13.28 42.91
C ASN A 37 43.84 -14.52 42.26
N GLN A 38 44.37 -14.43 41.03
CA GLN A 38 45.09 -15.53 40.37
C GLN A 38 46.63 -15.41 40.39
N THR A 39 47.20 -14.91 41.50
CA THR A 39 48.65 -15.02 41.75
C THR A 39 48.95 -15.57 43.15
N SER A 40 48.61 -16.84 43.38
CA SER A 40 49.30 -17.64 44.41
C SER A 40 49.01 -19.12 44.25
N HIS A 41 50.09 -19.87 44.01
CA HIS A 41 50.22 -21.32 44.02
C HIS A 41 49.70 -21.96 45.31
N ASP A 42 48.94 -23.07 45.19
CA ASP A 42 49.24 -24.40 45.75
C ASP A 42 47.97 -25.28 45.86
N GLY A 43 48.05 -26.51 45.35
CA GLY A 43 47.04 -27.58 45.54
C GLY A 43 47.16 -28.24 46.92
N PRO A 44 46.20 -29.11 47.33
CA PRO A 44 46.29 -30.53 46.92
C PRO A 44 44.95 -31.29 46.75
N GLN A 45 45.12 -32.57 46.34
CA GLN A 45 44.19 -33.64 45.93
C GLN A 45 43.43 -34.39 47.06
N LEU A 46 42.56 -35.32 46.59
CA LEU A 46 41.96 -36.55 47.20
C LEU A 46 40.61 -36.34 47.94
N ASP A 47 39.55 -37.15 47.79
CA ASP A 47 39.51 -38.62 47.69
C ASP A 47 38.23 -39.17 46.98
N LYS A 48 38.19 -40.51 46.85
CA LYS A 48 37.41 -41.33 45.89
C LYS A 48 36.45 -42.31 46.61
N ILE A 49 35.38 -42.77 45.89
CA ILE A 49 34.61 -44.06 46.01
C ILE A 49 33.38 -44.08 46.99
N PRO A 50 32.29 -44.90 46.81
CA PRO A 50 31.73 -45.69 45.67
C PRO A 50 30.22 -45.47 45.33
N GLU A 51 29.79 -46.05 44.19
CA GLU A 51 28.41 -46.42 43.85
C GLU A 51 27.84 -47.57 44.73
N GLU A 52 26.56 -47.49 45.12
CA GLU A 52 25.50 -48.48 44.82
C GLU A 52 24.22 -48.20 45.66
N GLY A 53 23.05 -48.27 45.02
CA GLY A 53 21.90 -48.96 45.62
C GLY A 53 20.71 -48.15 46.16
N VAL A 54 19.63 -48.22 45.38
CA VAL A 54 18.21 -48.31 45.81
C VAL A 54 17.47 -47.01 46.16
N ALA A 55 16.39 -46.80 45.41
CA ALA A 55 15.51 -45.65 45.41
C ALA A 55 14.70 -45.46 46.70
N ASP A 56 14.53 -44.20 47.11
CA ASP A 56 13.42 -43.75 47.94
C ASP A 56 12.89 -42.40 47.39
N PRO A 57 11.63 -42.29 46.94
CA PRO A 57 11.11 -41.11 46.25
C PRO A 57 10.48 -40.15 47.26
N CYS A 58 11.27 -39.50 48.11
CA CYS A 58 10.75 -38.39 48.91
C CYS A 58 11.88 -37.51 49.47
N GLN A 59 12.49 -36.70 48.61
CA GLN A 59 13.29 -35.53 49.03
C GLN A 59 13.48 -34.59 47.83
N THR A 60 12.37 -33.98 47.38
CA THR A 60 12.46 -32.71 46.66
C THR A 60 12.99 -31.68 47.66
N SER A 61 14.31 -31.51 47.67
CA SER A 61 14.93 -30.34 48.26
C SER A 61 14.27 -29.12 47.64
N CYS A 62 13.72 -28.24 48.49
CA CYS A 62 13.21 -26.94 48.11
C CYS A 62 14.38 -26.11 47.57
N GLN A 63 14.72 -26.28 46.29
CA GLN A 63 15.49 -25.27 45.59
C GLN A 63 14.54 -24.07 45.42
N GLU A 64 14.83 -22.99 46.13
CA GLU A 64 14.23 -21.69 45.85
C GLU A 64 14.27 -21.45 44.33
N PRO A 65 13.20 -20.93 43.71
CA PRO A 65 13.20 -20.66 42.28
C PRO A 65 14.28 -19.62 41.97
N ARG A 66 15.44 -20.09 41.50
CA ARG A 66 16.53 -19.23 41.04
C ARG A 66 16.14 -18.68 39.69
N ILE A 67 15.91 -17.37 39.62
CA ILE A 67 15.66 -16.67 38.35
C ILE A 67 17.01 -16.50 37.64
N PRO A 68 17.19 -17.04 36.43
CA PRO A 68 18.42 -16.82 35.67
C PRO A 68 18.57 -15.33 35.33
N LEU A 69 19.74 -14.75 35.63
CA LEU A 69 19.99 -13.31 35.54
C LEU A 69 19.93 -12.79 34.08
N LYS A 70 20.47 -13.54 33.11
CA LYS A 70 20.45 -13.14 31.69
C LYS A 70 19.02 -12.94 31.15
N PRO A 71 18.10 -13.93 31.28
CA PRO A 71 16.69 -13.75 30.94
C PRO A 71 16.00 -12.60 31.67
N LEU A 72 16.32 -12.35 32.95
CA LEU A 72 15.73 -11.26 33.72
C LEU A 72 16.16 -9.89 33.17
N ILE A 73 17.46 -9.70 32.91
CA ILE A 73 18.01 -8.43 32.37
C ILE A 73 17.50 -8.20 30.94
N CYS A 74 17.42 -9.26 30.12
CA CYS A 74 16.80 -9.17 28.80
C CYS A 74 15.35 -8.72 28.93
N THR A 75 14.55 -9.37 29.78
CA THR A 75 13.14 -9.02 30.00
C THR A 75 12.97 -7.58 30.48
N LEU A 76 13.83 -7.09 31.38
CA LEU A 76 13.83 -5.68 31.81
C LEU A 76 14.19 -4.74 30.65
N SER A 77 15.11 -5.13 29.76
CA SER A 77 15.43 -4.39 28.54
C SER A 77 14.29 -4.39 27.51
N LEU A 78 13.41 -5.41 27.53
CA LEU A 78 12.17 -5.42 26.73
C LEU A 78 11.16 -4.37 27.23
N LEU A 79 11.16 -4.06 28.54
CA LEU A 79 10.18 -3.16 29.17
C LEU A 79 10.59 -1.68 29.08
N GLU A 80 11.86 -1.40 28.80
CA GLU A 80 12.41 -0.04 28.72
C GLU A 80 12.36 0.48 27.26
N ALA A 81 11.93 1.72 27.06
CA ALA A 81 12.00 2.38 25.76
C ALA A 81 13.44 2.87 25.49
N ASP A 82 14.08 2.35 24.44
CA ASP A 82 15.45 2.72 24.04
C ASP A 82 15.61 2.60 22.52
N THR A 83 16.77 2.97 21.96
CA THR A 83 17.07 2.88 20.52
C THR A 83 17.46 1.45 20.10
N PRO A 84 17.13 1.02 18.84
CA PRO A 84 17.57 -0.23 18.22
C PRO A 84 19.04 -0.57 18.47
N GLU A 85 19.90 0.42 18.29
CA GLU A 85 21.35 0.32 18.44
C GLU A 85 21.74 -0.01 19.88
N ASN A 86 21.18 0.72 20.86
CA ASN A 86 21.51 0.54 22.26
C ASN A 86 21.07 -0.82 22.79
N LYS A 87 19.86 -1.28 22.44
CA LYS A 87 19.44 -2.62 22.92
C LYS A 87 20.24 -3.73 22.26
N LEU A 88 20.58 -3.61 20.97
CA LEU A 88 21.46 -4.57 20.30
C LEU A 88 22.82 -4.64 20.99
N GLU A 89 23.40 -3.49 21.35
CA GLU A 89 24.67 -3.41 22.09
C GLU A 89 24.58 -4.01 23.50
N VAL A 90 23.50 -3.71 24.24
CA VAL A 90 23.28 -4.29 25.58
C VAL A 90 23.13 -5.81 25.51
N ILE A 91 22.40 -6.33 24.52
CA ILE A 91 22.22 -7.78 24.36
C ILE A 91 23.53 -8.45 23.97
N PHE A 92 24.29 -7.84 23.06
CA PHE A 92 25.62 -8.30 22.72
C PHE A 92 26.49 -8.47 23.99
N GLN A 93 26.57 -7.42 24.80
CA GLN A 93 27.37 -7.42 26.04
C GLN A 93 26.86 -8.40 27.11
N ILE A 94 25.55 -8.67 27.17
CA ILE A 94 24.99 -9.64 28.14
C ILE A 94 25.36 -11.07 27.78
N TYR A 95 25.45 -11.36 26.48
CA TYR A 95 25.66 -12.71 25.97
C TYR A 95 27.12 -13.03 25.67
N ASP A 96 27.94 -12.01 25.36
CA ASP A 96 29.41 -12.05 25.36
C ASP A 96 29.93 -12.32 26.79
N SER A 97 29.99 -13.61 27.12
CA SER A 97 30.21 -14.14 28.45
C SER A 97 31.67 -14.07 28.86
N ASP A 98 32.58 -14.10 27.89
CA ASP A 98 34.02 -13.98 28.09
C ASP A 98 34.55 -12.56 27.79
N SER A 99 33.70 -11.64 27.35
CA SER A 99 34.00 -10.24 27.05
C SER A 99 35.09 -10.08 25.99
N ASN A 100 35.14 -11.01 25.04
CA ASN A 100 36.12 -11.01 23.96
C ASN A 100 35.72 -10.10 22.79
N GLY A 101 34.49 -9.55 22.79
CA GLY A 101 33.98 -8.67 21.74
C GLY A 101 33.44 -9.38 20.50
N LEU A 102 33.26 -10.70 20.58
CA LEU A 102 32.72 -11.59 19.55
C LEU A 102 31.65 -12.50 20.18
N LEU A 103 30.64 -12.88 19.41
CA LEU A 103 29.67 -13.89 19.82
C LEU A 103 29.99 -15.22 19.14
N ASP A 104 30.38 -16.20 19.94
CA ASP A 104 30.66 -17.56 19.44
C ASP A 104 29.38 -18.38 19.24
N THR A 105 29.52 -19.61 18.72
CA THR A 105 28.35 -20.48 18.48
C THR A 105 27.53 -20.77 19.74
N SER A 106 28.18 -20.91 20.90
CA SER A 106 27.53 -21.23 22.17
C SER A 106 26.74 -20.03 22.70
N GLU A 107 27.29 -18.83 22.56
CA GLU A 107 26.64 -17.58 22.96
C GLU A 107 25.47 -17.24 22.04
N MET A 108 25.63 -17.49 20.74
CA MET A 108 24.57 -17.35 19.75
C MET A 108 23.43 -18.34 19.99
N ASP A 109 23.73 -19.58 20.36
CA ASP A 109 22.73 -20.57 20.77
C ASP A 109 21.93 -20.10 22.01
N ALA A 110 22.60 -19.49 22.98
CA ALA A 110 21.94 -18.93 24.17
C ALA A 110 21.03 -17.73 23.85
N ILE A 111 21.40 -16.91 22.86
CA ILE A 111 20.55 -15.83 22.34
C ILE A 111 19.32 -16.40 21.63
N ILE A 112 19.49 -17.41 20.76
CA ILE A 112 18.39 -18.08 20.07
C ILE A 112 17.41 -18.70 21.08
N GLU A 113 17.92 -19.38 22.10
CA GLU A 113 17.08 -19.99 23.15
C GLU A 113 16.23 -18.93 23.86
N GLN A 114 16.83 -17.78 24.19
CA GLN A 114 16.11 -16.66 24.80
C GLN A 114 15.03 -16.10 23.87
N MET A 115 15.33 -15.93 22.59
CA MET A 115 14.36 -15.48 21.58
C MET A 115 13.20 -16.46 21.43
N MET A 116 13.48 -17.77 21.43
CA MET A 116 12.47 -18.82 21.42
C MET A 116 11.61 -18.78 22.70
N HIS A 117 12.20 -18.46 23.86
CA HIS A 117 11.46 -18.27 25.10
C HIS A 117 10.49 -17.08 25.01
N VAL A 118 10.94 -15.93 24.53
CA VAL A 118 10.11 -14.74 24.31
C VAL A 118 8.98 -15.02 23.32
N ALA A 119 9.26 -15.69 22.21
CA ALA A 119 8.25 -16.08 21.22
C ALA A 119 7.16 -16.98 21.81
N ARG A 120 7.52 -17.94 22.67
CA ARG A 120 6.56 -18.79 23.40
C ARG A 120 5.70 -17.98 24.37
N CYS A 121 6.30 -17.05 25.12
CA CYS A 121 5.56 -16.15 26.03
C CYS A 121 4.55 -15.27 25.28
N GLN A 122 4.88 -14.85 24.05
CA GLN A 122 4.00 -14.08 23.18
C GLN A 122 3.00 -14.93 22.37
N LYS A 123 3.00 -16.27 22.55
CA LYS A 123 2.14 -17.23 21.84
C LYS A 123 2.34 -17.25 20.31
N TRP A 124 3.58 -17.07 19.85
CA TRP A 124 3.91 -17.23 18.44
C TRP A 124 3.95 -18.71 18.04
N ASP A 125 3.74 -19.00 16.76
CA ASP A 125 3.97 -20.33 16.21
C ASP A 125 5.48 -20.56 16.04
N THR A 126 6.03 -21.51 16.79
CA THR A 126 7.48 -21.76 16.86
C THR A 126 7.93 -22.97 16.02
N ILE A 127 7.07 -23.59 15.23
CA ILE A 127 7.39 -24.84 14.50
C ILE A 127 8.64 -24.66 13.61
N GLU A 128 8.76 -23.54 12.90
CA GLU A 128 9.88 -23.25 11.99
C GLU A 128 10.79 -22.11 12.49
N LEU A 129 10.41 -21.43 13.59
CA LEU A 129 11.08 -20.21 14.05
C LEU A 129 12.54 -20.46 14.44
N GLU A 130 12.84 -21.60 15.05
CA GLU A 130 14.20 -21.94 15.44
C GLU A 130 15.13 -22.06 14.22
N GLN A 131 14.64 -22.68 13.13
CA GLN A 131 15.39 -22.80 11.88
C GLN A 131 15.63 -21.43 11.24
N VAL A 132 14.63 -20.54 11.30
CA VAL A 132 14.75 -19.16 10.81
C VAL A 132 15.76 -18.37 11.63
N LEU A 133 15.74 -18.50 12.96
CA LEU A 133 16.70 -17.82 13.85
C LEU A 133 18.13 -18.33 13.64
N ARG A 134 18.31 -19.64 13.46
CA ARG A 134 19.62 -20.22 13.15
C ARG A 134 20.16 -19.73 11.80
N GLN A 135 19.29 -19.68 10.78
CA GLN A 135 19.68 -19.12 9.48
C GLN A 135 20.04 -17.64 9.59
N LEU A 136 19.27 -16.87 10.35
CA LEU A 136 19.52 -15.47 10.62
C LEU A 136 20.89 -15.26 11.29
N MET A 137 21.22 -16.05 12.31
CA MET A 137 22.52 -15.96 12.98
C MET A 137 23.68 -16.29 12.03
N ASN A 138 23.49 -17.27 11.14
CA ASN A 138 24.47 -17.57 10.09
C ASN A 138 24.61 -16.44 9.07
N ASP A 139 23.54 -15.69 8.78
CA ASP A 139 23.55 -14.56 7.84
C ASP A 139 24.18 -13.29 8.45
N LEU A 140 24.19 -13.17 9.79
CA LEU A 140 24.83 -12.08 10.52
C LEU A 140 26.36 -12.14 10.43
N ASP A 141 26.94 -13.35 10.49
CA ASP A 141 28.35 -13.60 10.24
C ASP A 141 28.67 -13.31 8.76
N HIS A 142 29.18 -12.11 8.47
CA HIS A 142 29.35 -11.61 7.11
C HIS A 142 30.70 -12.01 6.53
N ASP A 143 31.75 -12.11 7.35
CA ASP A 143 33.08 -12.53 6.93
C ASP A 143 33.33 -14.05 7.01
N LYS A 144 32.37 -14.81 7.57
CA LYS A 144 32.36 -16.27 7.67
C LYS A 144 33.49 -16.81 8.53
N ASP A 145 33.87 -16.07 9.56
CA ASP A 145 34.90 -16.48 10.52
C ASP A 145 34.38 -17.42 11.62
N GLY A 146 33.05 -17.64 11.67
CA GLY A 146 32.38 -18.54 12.62
C GLY A 146 31.97 -17.86 13.92
N SER A 147 32.19 -16.55 14.06
CA SER A 147 31.75 -15.71 15.17
C SER A 147 31.00 -14.48 14.62
N VAL A 148 30.32 -13.73 15.50
CA VAL A 148 29.67 -12.48 15.11
C VAL A 148 30.24 -11.33 15.92
N SER A 149 30.88 -10.37 15.24
CA SER A 149 31.37 -9.15 15.88
C SER A 149 30.24 -8.18 16.23
N LEU A 150 30.50 -7.24 17.15
CA LEU A 150 29.52 -6.20 17.52
C LEU A 150 29.04 -5.39 16.30
N ASP A 151 29.94 -5.11 15.35
CA ASP A 151 29.59 -4.36 14.14
C ASP A 151 28.69 -5.15 13.20
N GLU A 152 28.92 -6.46 13.05
CA GLU A 152 28.06 -7.36 12.27
C GLU A 152 26.70 -7.55 12.93
N TRP A 153 26.69 -7.76 14.24
CA TRP A 153 25.49 -7.85 15.06
C TRP A 153 24.62 -6.60 14.92
N ARG A 154 25.21 -5.40 15.04
CA ARG A 154 24.49 -4.14 14.85
C ARG A 154 24.00 -3.98 13.41
N ARG A 155 24.87 -4.20 12.44
CA ARG A 155 24.54 -4.00 11.01
C ARG A 155 23.40 -4.91 10.58
N GLY A 156 23.50 -6.20 10.85
CA GLY A 156 22.48 -7.15 10.46
C GLY A 156 21.24 -7.07 11.35
N GLY A 157 21.41 -6.84 12.66
CA GLY A 157 20.30 -6.74 13.61
C GLY A 157 19.37 -5.56 13.36
N LEU A 158 19.90 -4.39 12.99
CA LEU A 158 19.09 -3.21 12.62
C LEU A 158 18.21 -3.44 11.38
N THR A 159 18.65 -4.33 10.47
CA THR A 159 17.90 -4.66 9.26
C THR A 159 16.98 -5.87 9.42
N ASN A 160 17.02 -6.53 10.59
CA ASN A 160 16.28 -7.75 10.84
C ASN A 160 15.09 -7.52 11.78
N ILE A 161 13.92 -7.31 11.17
CA ILE A 161 12.68 -7.00 11.90
C ILE A 161 12.30 -8.11 12.91
N PRO A 162 12.33 -9.41 12.56
CA PRO A 162 12.11 -10.49 13.54
C PRO A 162 13.01 -10.39 14.76
N LEU A 163 14.30 -10.09 14.57
CA LEU A 163 15.26 -9.91 15.66
C LEU A 163 14.82 -8.76 16.58
N LEU A 164 14.57 -7.57 16.02
CA LEU A 164 14.18 -6.40 16.80
C LEU A 164 12.89 -6.61 17.61
N VAL A 165 11.90 -7.30 17.04
CA VAL A 165 10.65 -7.62 17.76
C VAL A 165 10.91 -8.59 18.92
N LEU A 166 11.76 -9.60 18.72
CA LEU A 166 12.13 -10.56 19.77
C LEU A 166 12.99 -9.93 20.87
N LEU A 167 13.68 -8.83 20.55
CA LEU A 167 14.44 -7.99 21.50
C LEU A 167 13.59 -6.91 22.16
N GLY A 168 12.25 -6.98 22.06
CA GLY A 168 11.35 -6.11 22.81
C GLY A 168 11.41 -4.67 22.35
N PHE A 169 11.70 -4.45 21.08
CA PHE A 169 11.28 -3.23 20.43
C PHE A 169 9.78 -3.29 20.23
N ASP A 170 9.07 -2.43 20.94
CA ASP A 170 7.82 -1.94 20.42
C ASP A 170 8.12 -1.37 19.03
N THR A 171 7.69 -2.08 17.99
CA THR A 171 7.45 -1.48 16.67
C THR A 171 6.29 -0.49 16.71
N ALA A 172 5.95 0.06 17.89
CA ALA A 172 5.49 1.43 18.04
C ALA A 172 6.61 2.35 17.53
N PHE A 173 6.79 2.29 16.22
CA PHE A 173 7.30 3.33 15.37
C PHE A 173 6.66 4.61 15.89
N SER A 174 7.39 5.40 16.69
CA SER A 174 6.92 6.73 17.03
C SER A 174 7.05 7.48 15.71
N PRO A 175 5.93 7.74 15.01
CA PRO A 175 6.03 8.31 13.71
C PRO A 175 6.63 9.68 13.90
N GLY A 176 7.87 9.86 13.44
CA GLY A 176 8.42 11.20 13.27
C GLY A 176 7.36 12.03 12.52
N PRO A 177 7.33 13.36 12.70
CA PRO A 177 6.24 14.20 12.18
C PRO A 177 5.96 14.06 10.67
N ASN A 178 6.88 13.44 9.92
CA ASN A 178 6.80 13.15 8.48
C ASN A 178 6.55 11.67 8.13
N PHE A 179 6.24 10.79 9.09
CA PHE A 179 5.91 9.40 8.76
C PHE A 179 4.63 9.34 7.95
N ARG A 180 4.67 8.57 6.86
CA ARG A 180 3.54 8.37 5.96
C ARG A 180 3.30 6.88 5.81
N PRO A 181 2.49 6.26 6.69
CA PRO A 181 2.13 4.85 6.56
C PRO A 181 1.58 4.58 5.16
N LEU A 182 2.02 3.51 4.50
CA LEU A 182 1.52 3.13 3.18
C LEU A 182 0.68 1.85 3.28
N LEU A 183 -0.57 1.92 2.82
CA LEU A 183 -1.43 0.77 2.54
C LEU A 183 -1.34 0.42 1.06
N VAL A 184 -0.99 -0.82 0.73
CA VAL A 184 -0.92 -1.32 -0.65
C VAL A 184 -2.06 -2.30 -0.90
N LEU A 185 -2.96 -1.93 -1.80
CA LEU A 185 -4.12 -2.72 -2.22
C LEU A 185 -3.86 -3.28 -3.62
N VAL A 186 -3.72 -4.60 -3.74
CA VAL A 186 -3.38 -5.24 -5.03
C VAL A 186 -4.54 -6.09 -5.51
N ASN A 187 -4.94 -5.92 -6.79
CA ASN A 187 -5.83 -6.84 -7.47
C ASN A 187 -5.01 -7.85 -8.30
N PRO A 188 -4.87 -9.12 -7.86
CA PRO A 188 -4.01 -10.08 -8.54
C PRO A 188 -4.48 -10.46 -9.96
N LYS A 189 -5.77 -10.28 -10.25
CA LYS A 189 -6.36 -10.54 -11.58
C LYS A 189 -5.96 -9.48 -12.61
N SER A 190 -5.45 -8.32 -12.18
CA SER A 190 -5.06 -7.23 -13.07
C SER A 190 -3.77 -7.53 -13.85
N GLY A 191 -3.64 -6.90 -15.03
CA GLY A 191 -2.42 -6.94 -15.85
C GLY A 191 -2.05 -8.27 -16.47
N GLY A 192 -3.03 -9.16 -16.72
CA GLY A 192 -2.74 -10.48 -17.26
C GLY A 192 -1.95 -11.35 -16.28
N LYS A 193 -2.36 -11.34 -14.99
CA LYS A 193 -1.70 -12.00 -13.85
C LYS A 193 -0.39 -11.34 -13.38
N GLN A 194 -0.03 -10.16 -13.87
CA GLN A 194 1.05 -9.36 -13.28
C GLN A 194 0.74 -8.96 -11.83
N GLY A 195 -0.54 -8.77 -11.48
CA GLY A 195 -0.95 -8.45 -10.12
C GLY A 195 -0.46 -9.46 -9.07
N ILE A 196 -0.42 -10.76 -9.39
CA ILE A 196 0.11 -11.80 -8.48
C ILE A 196 1.59 -11.54 -8.17
N LYS A 197 2.40 -11.26 -9.21
CA LYS A 197 3.82 -10.99 -9.04
C LYS A 197 4.07 -9.71 -8.24
N ILE A 198 3.25 -8.69 -8.48
CA ILE A 198 3.31 -7.42 -7.75
C ILE A 198 2.96 -7.62 -6.27
N LEU A 199 1.89 -8.38 -5.99
CA LEU A 199 1.49 -8.72 -4.62
C LEU A 199 2.65 -9.38 -3.86
N GLN A 200 3.23 -10.44 -4.45
CA GLN A 200 4.36 -11.16 -3.85
C GLN A 200 5.57 -10.25 -3.59
N LYS A 201 5.91 -9.39 -4.57
CA LYS A 201 7.03 -8.46 -4.40
C LYS A 201 6.77 -7.45 -3.29
N PHE A 202 5.58 -6.86 -3.20
CA PHE A 202 5.27 -5.93 -2.11
C PHE A 202 5.23 -6.62 -0.74
N GLN A 203 4.74 -7.86 -0.66
CA GLN A 203 4.76 -8.65 0.58
C GLN A 203 6.18 -8.97 1.07
N TYR A 204 7.15 -9.04 0.14
CA TYR A 204 8.57 -9.18 0.49
C TYR A 204 9.20 -7.84 0.90
N LEU A 205 8.79 -6.74 0.25
CA LEU A 205 9.39 -5.41 0.45
C LEU A 205 8.83 -4.65 1.65
N LEU A 206 7.58 -4.92 2.04
CA LEU A 206 6.83 -4.18 3.05
C LEU A 206 6.32 -5.14 4.13
N ASN A 207 5.92 -4.59 5.28
CA ASN A 207 5.29 -5.39 6.31
C ASN A 207 4.00 -6.05 5.75
N PRO A 208 3.77 -7.35 5.95
CA PRO A 208 2.58 -8.04 5.44
C PRO A 208 1.24 -7.39 5.83
N ARG A 209 1.18 -6.69 6.97
CA ARG A 209 -0.02 -5.92 7.40
C ARG A 209 -0.31 -4.69 6.54
N GLN A 210 0.62 -4.29 5.67
CA GLN A 210 0.45 -3.17 4.75
C GLN A 210 -0.04 -3.61 3.37
N VAL A 211 -0.02 -4.91 3.06
CA VAL A 211 -0.23 -5.40 1.69
C VAL A 211 -1.43 -6.34 1.63
N TYR A 212 -2.50 -5.91 0.95
CA TYR A 212 -3.75 -6.64 0.87
C TYR A 212 -4.05 -7.16 -0.53
N ASP A 213 -4.52 -8.40 -0.57
CA ASP A 213 -5.06 -9.05 -1.76
C ASP A 213 -6.57 -8.75 -1.87
N LEU A 214 -6.91 -7.85 -2.80
CA LEU A 214 -8.29 -7.44 -3.06
C LEU A 214 -9.18 -8.61 -3.51
N SER A 215 -8.62 -9.67 -4.11
CA SER A 215 -9.42 -10.81 -4.59
C SER A 215 -9.90 -11.74 -3.46
N LYS A 216 -9.30 -11.64 -2.27
CA LYS A 216 -9.66 -12.48 -1.11
C LYS A 216 -10.58 -11.77 -0.14
N SER A 217 -10.20 -10.58 0.29
CA SER A 217 -10.83 -9.90 1.43
C SER A 217 -11.47 -8.56 1.10
N GLY A 218 -11.41 -8.12 -0.17
CA GLY A 218 -11.78 -6.77 -0.55
C GLY A 218 -10.85 -5.70 0.05
N PRO A 219 -11.12 -4.41 -0.22
CA PRO A 219 -10.35 -3.30 0.31
C PRO A 219 -10.66 -2.96 1.77
N GLU A 220 -11.84 -3.33 2.28
CA GLU A 220 -12.37 -2.87 3.56
C GLU A 220 -11.47 -3.19 4.77
N PRO A 221 -10.87 -4.39 4.92
CA PRO A 221 -10.04 -4.70 6.08
C PRO A 221 -8.77 -3.82 6.16
N GLY A 222 -8.13 -3.56 5.01
CA GLY A 222 -6.94 -2.71 4.96
C GLY A 222 -7.29 -1.24 5.17
N LEU A 223 -8.38 -0.78 4.57
CA LEU A 223 -8.85 0.59 4.74
C LEU A 223 -9.26 0.87 6.19
N SER A 224 -9.94 -0.08 6.85
CA SER A 224 -10.29 0.02 8.27
C SER A 224 -9.06 0.10 9.17
N LEU A 225 -8.03 -0.73 8.92
CA LEU A 225 -6.79 -0.69 9.69
C LEU A 225 -6.05 0.66 9.57
N PHE A 226 -6.15 1.31 8.41
CA PHE A 226 -5.47 2.58 8.14
C PHE A 226 -6.36 3.82 8.37
N ALA A 227 -7.63 3.65 8.70
CA ALA A 227 -8.60 4.76 8.81
C ALA A 227 -8.24 5.76 9.92
N ASP A 228 -7.75 5.23 11.05
CA ASP A 228 -7.39 6.00 12.25
C ASP A 228 -5.92 6.44 12.25
N LEU A 229 -5.15 6.16 11.18
CA LEU A 229 -3.75 6.56 11.10
C LEU A 229 -3.63 7.97 10.49
N PRO A 230 -2.97 8.93 11.17
CA PRO A 230 -2.68 10.22 10.57
C PRO A 230 -1.64 10.07 9.44
N ASN A 231 -1.74 10.94 8.42
CA ASN A 231 -0.80 11.01 7.29
C ASN A 231 -0.63 9.70 6.49
N ALA A 232 -1.60 8.79 6.53
CA ALA A 232 -1.58 7.57 5.74
C ALA A 232 -1.70 7.85 4.24
N ASN A 233 -1.05 7.02 3.42
CA ASN A 233 -1.15 6.98 1.96
C ASN A 233 -1.69 5.62 1.52
N ILE A 234 -2.40 5.59 0.39
CA ILE A 234 -2.90 4.35 -0.20
C ILE A 234 -2.29 4.19 -1.60
N LEU A 235 -1.78 3.01 -1.91
CA LEU A 235 -1.37 2.61 -3.25
C LEU A 235 -2.32 1.52 -3.78
N ILE A 236 -2.98 1.81 -4.90
CA ILE A 236 -3.85 0.83 -5.58
C ILE A 236 -3.14 0.26 -6.80
N CYS A 237 -2.95 -1.05 -6.82
CA CYS A 237 -2.35 -1.80 -7.93
C CYS A 237 -3.45 -2.49 -8.74
N GLY A 238 -3.86 -1.87 -9.85
CA GLY A 238 -5.02 -2.33 -10.62
C GLY A 238 -5.28 -1.53 -11.91
N GLY A 239 -6.40 -1.81 -12.58
CA GLY A 239 -6.94 -0.94 -13.64
C GLY A 239 -8.02 0.01 -13.11
N ASP A 240 -8.65 0.78 -14.00
CA ASP A 240 -9.66 1.79 -13.64
C ASP A 240 -10.80 1.23 -12.79
N GLY A 241 -11.30 0.03 -13.11
CA GLY A 241 -12.35 -0.62 -12.31
C GLY A 241 -11.91 -0.99 -10.89
N THR A 242 -10.65 -1.38 -10.68
CA THR A 242 -10.10 -1.63 -9.33
C THR A 242 -10.03 -0.32 -8.55
N ILE A 243 -9.60 0.76 -9.21
CA ILE A 243 -9.46 2.07 -8.57
C ILE A 243 -10.84 2.58 -8.15
N GLY A 244 -11.84 2.52 -9.04
CA GLY A 244 -13.21 2.89 -8.73
C GLY A 244 -13.78 2.09 -7.55
N TRP A 245 -13.59 0.76 -7.55
CA TRP A 245 -14.05 -0.08 -6.44
C TRP A 245 -13.45 0.33 -5.09
N VAL A 246 -12.14 0.56 -5.02
CA VAL A 246 -11.48 0.99 -3.77
C VAL A 246 -11.98 2.37 -3.34
N LEU A 247 -12.11 3.32 -4.28
CA LEU A 247 -12.60 4.67 -3.99
C LEU A 247 -14.04 4.66 -3.45
N ASP A 248 -14.90 3.81 -4.00
CA ASP A 248 -16.27 3.59 -3.52
C ASP A 248 -16.30 2.95 -2.13
N SER A 249 -15.37 2.03 -1.84
CA SER A 249 -15.23 1.47 -0.48
C SER A 249 -14.74 2.52 0.51
N MET A 250 -13.80 3.39 0.11
CA MET A 250 -13.35 4.52 0.93
C MET A 250 -14.50 5.49 1.26
N ASP A 251 -15.46 5.72 0.36
CA ASP A 251 -16.60 6.62 0.63
C ASP A 251 -17.52 6.12 1.75
N LYS A 252 -17.49 4.82 2.02
CA LYS A 252 -18.30 4.16 3.05
C LYS A 252 -17.61 4.13 4.41
N MET A 253 -16.38 4.64 4.51
CA MET A 253 -15.56 4.58 5.73
C MET A 253 -15.34 5.96 6.35
N PRO A 254 -15.35 6.06 7.69
CA PRO A 254 -14.93 7.27 8.37
C PRO A 254 -13.41 7.39 8.34
N PHE A 255 -12.89 8.57 8.05
CA PHE A 255 -11.47 8.90 8.17
C PHE A 255 -11.32 10.08 9.14
N PRO A 256 -11.15 9.83 10.46
CA PRO A 256 -11.14 10.89 11.47
C PRO A 256 -10.05 11.95 11.24
N HIS A 257 -8.94 11.57 10.62
CA HIS A 257 -7.80 12.44 10.32
C HIS A 257 -7.81 12.99 8.88
N GLY A 258 -8.92 12.84 8.16
CA GLY A 258 -9.04 13.21 6.76
C GLY A 258 -8.76 12.05 5.81
N ARG A 259 -9.34 12.13 4.61
CA ARG A 259 -9.26 11.07 3.60
C ARG A 259 -7.80 10.88 3.12
N PRO A 260 -7.22 9.67 3.22
CA PRO A 260 -5.88 9.40 2.71
C PRO A 260 -5.76 9.63 1.20
N PRO A 261 -4.66 10.25 0.72
CA PRO A 261 -4.39 10.35 -0.71
C PRO A 261 -4.10 8.98 -1.34
N VAL A 262 -4.41 8.86 -2.62
CA VAL A 262 -4.36 7.61 -3.38
C VAL A 262 -3.36 7.73 -4.53
N ALA A 263 -2.37 6.86 -4.55
CA ALA A 263 -1.48 6.62 -5.67
C ALA A 263 -1.92 5.38 -6.46
N ILE A 264 -1.55 5.34 -7.75
CA ILE A 264 -1.97 4.27 -8.66
C ILE A 264 -0.75 3.57 -9.25
N LEU A 265 -0.70 2.25 -9.15
CA LEU A 265 0.15 1.41 -9.99
C LEU A 265 -0.70 0.82 -11.13
N PRO A 266 -0.57 1.33 -12.36
CA PRO A 266 -1.48 0.99 -13.45
C PRO A 266 -1.21 -0.43 -13.99
N LEU A 267 -2.06 -1.39 -13.61
CA LEU A 267 -1.97 -2.78 -14.09
C LEU A 267 -3.01 -3.09 -15.19
N GLY A 268 -3.98 -2.23 -15.45
CA GLY A 268 -5.01 -2.46 -16.48
C GLY A 268 -4.51 -2.28 -17.92
N THR A 269 -5.45 -2.39 -18.87
CA THR A 269 -5.21 -2.09 -20.29
C THR A 269 -5.45 -0.61 -20.60
N GLY A 270 -6.58 -0.09 -20.08
CA GLY A 270 -7.09 1.27 -20.26
C GLY A 270 -6.26 2.27 -19.49
N ASN A 271 -6.25 2.20 -18.15
CA ASN A 271 -5.53 3.07 -17.20
C ASN A 271 -5.65 4.56 -17.53
N ASP A 272 -6.87 5.02 -17.78
CA ASP A 272 -7.12 6.40 -18.15
C ASP A 272 -6.87 7.34 -16.97
N LEU A 273 -7.34 6.97 -15.77
CA LEU A 273 -7.12 7.78 -14.58
C LEU A 273 -5.62 7.90 -14.23
N ALA A 274 -4.91 6.78 -14.29
CA ALA A 274 -3.47 6.75 -14.04
C ALA A 274 -2.67 7.59 -15.04
N ARG A 275 -3.10 7.65 -16.32
CA ARG A 275 -2.48 8.52 -17.33
C ARG A 275 -2.72 9.99 -17.03
N CYS A 276 -3.95 10.35 -16.67
CA CYS A 276 -4.31 11.73 -16.35
C CYS A 276 -3.53 12.23 -15.12
N LEU A 277 -3.39 11.37 -14.11
CA LEU A 277 -2.60 11.64 -12.90
C LEU A 277 -1.08 11.38 -13.09
N ARG A 278 -0.63 11.10 -14.31
CA ARG A 278 0.79 10.92 -14.69
C ARG A 278 1.52 9.75 -14.02
N TRP A 279 0.79 8.78 -13.47
CA TRP A 279 1.32 7.49 -13.01
C TRP A 279 1.66 6.54 -14.16
N GLY A 280 1.24 6.86 -15.39
CA GLY A 280 1.66 6.19 -16.61
C GLY A 280 0.62 5.27 -17.23
N GLY A 281 0.97 4.72 -18.40
CA GLY A 281 0.03 3.94 -19.23
C GLY A 281 -0.12 2.47 -18.84
N GLY A 282 0.78 2.00 -17.99
CA GLY A 282 0.71 0.71 -17.32
C GLY A 282 2.10 0.15 -17.03
N TYR A 283 2.21 -0.64 -15.98
CA TYR A 283 3.47 -1.14 -15.44
C TYR A 283 4.29 -1.98 -16.43
N GLU A 284 5.60 -1.74 -16.47
CA GLU A 284 6.57 -2.39 -17.37
C GLU A 284 7.76 -3.01 -16.60
N ASN A 285 7.48 -3.71 -15.49
CA ASN A 285 8.49 -4.37 -14.66
C ASN A 285 9.55 -3.42 -14.06
N GLU A 286 9.19 -2.16 -13.86
CA GLU A 286 10.03 -1.18 -13.18
C GLU A 286 10.31 -1.60 -11.72
N ASN A 287 11.42 -1.12 -11.16
CA ASN A 287 11.75 -1.41 -9.77
C ASN A 287 10.73 -0.77 -8.82
N LEU A 288 10.07 -1.59 -7.97
CA LEU A 288 9.06 -1.12 -7.03
C LEU A 288 9.60 -0.11 -6.01
N HIS A 289 10.89 -0.15 -5.65
CA HIS A 289 11.51 0.89 -4.82
C HIS A 289 11.46 2.27 -5.49
N LYS A 290 11.62 2.34 -6.83
CA LYS A 290 11.48 3.61 -7.55
C LYS A 290 10.05 4.13 -7.50
N ILE A 291 9.06 3.24 -7.57
CA ILE A 291 7.65 3.61 -7.44
C ILE A 291 7.36 4.12 -6.02
N LEU A 292 7.87 3.46 -4.97
CA LEU A 292 7.74 3.93 -3.60
C LEU A 292 8.35 5.33 -3.39
N GLN A 293 9.54 5.58 -3.96
CA GLN A 293 10.18 6.91 -3.95
C GLN A 293 9.40 7.96 -4.75
N GLN A 294 8.74 7.57 -5.84
CA GLN A 294 7.87 8.46 -6.61
C GLN A 294 6.63 8.85 -5.80
N ILE A 295 6.03 7.91 -5.07
CA ILE A 295 4.89 8.17 -4.18
C ILE A 295 5.28 9.15 -3.08
N GLU A 296 6.44 8.94 -2.46
CA GLU A 296 6.95 9.84 -1.42
C GLU A 296 7.11 11.30 -1.91
N LYS A 297 7.59 11.47 -3.15
CA LYS A 297 7.83 12.78 -3.78
C LYS A 297 6.63 13.35 -4.54
N SER A 298 5.51 12.63 -4.57
CA SER A 298 4.34 13.01 -5.36
C SER A 298 3.62 14.23 -4.78
N THR A 299 2.93 14.96 -5.64
CA THR A 299 2.09 16.10 -5.28
C THR A 299 0.64 15.67 -5.19
N LEU A 300 -0.09 16.25 -4.23
CA LEU A 300 -1.52 16.01 -4.09
C LEU A 300 -2.30 16.79 -5.15
N ILE A 301 -3.32 16.14 -5.72
CA ILE A 301 -4.24 16.71 -6.71
C ILE A 301 -5.66 16.38 -6.25
N GLY A 302 -6.52 17.38 -6.19
CA GLY A 302 -7.95 17.19 -5.94
C GLY A 302 -8.61 16.54 -7.15
N MET A 303 -9.58 15.65 -6.90
CA MET A 303 -10.32 14.97 -7.96
C MET A 303 -11.80 14.96 -7.63
N ASP A 304 -12.59 15.48 -8.55
CA ASP A 304 -14.04 15.45 -8.47
C ASP A 304 -14.57 14.06 -8.78
N ARG A 305 -15.67 13.72 -8.13
CA ARG A 305 -16.35 12.43 -8.28
C ARG A 305 -17.83 12.69 -8.36
N TRP A 306 -18.41 12.37 -9.51
CA TRP A 306 -19.76 12.81 -9.86
C TRP A 306 -20.78 11.74 -9.50
N HIS A 307 -21.84 12.14 -8.80
CA HIS A 307 -22.93 11.22 -8.47
C HIS A 307 -23.94 11.15 -9.62
N LEU A 308 -24.23 9.93 -10.07
CA LEU A 308 -25.18 9.64 -11.14
C LEU A 308 -26.48 9.11 -10.54
N LYS A 309 -27.57 9.84 -10.78
CA LYS A 309 -28.93 9.42 -10.42
C LYS A 309 -29.70 9.05 -11.69
N ILE A 310 -30.11 7.80 -11.79
CA ILE A 310 -30.94 7.31 -12.90
C ILE A 310 -32.37 7.10 -12.37
N GLU A 311 -33.33 7.79 -12.99
CA GLU A 311 -34.75 7.70 -12.63
C GLU A 311 -35.55 7.20 -13.83
N SER A 312 -36.42 6.21 -13.62
CA SER A 312 -37.33 5.75 -14.67
C SER A 312 -38.60 6.62 -14.66
N SER A 313 -38.78 7.41 -15.71
CA SER A 313 -39.99 8.19 -15.93
C SER A 313 -41.09 7.32 -16.56
N GLY A 314 -41.68 6.40 -15.80
CA GLY A 314 -42.78 5.60 -16.32
C GLY A 314 -43.50 4.70 -15.32
N SER A 315 -44.78 4.98 -15.08
CA SER A 315 -45.74 4.08 -14.42
C SER A 315 -46.10 2.89 -15.33
N ARG A 316 -45.11 2.09 -15.74
CA ARG A 316 -45.36 0.81 -16.44
C ARG A 316 -45.39 -0.29 -15.38
N ARG A 317 -46.59 -0.87 -15.25
CA ARG A 317 -47.01 -1.94 -14.34
C ARG A 317 -45.87 -2.85 -13.87
N MET A 318 -45.81 -3.05 -12.55
CA MET A 318 -45.09 -4.11 -11.85
C MET A 318 -44.91 -5.39 -12.69
N SER A 319 -43.68 -5.69 -13.12
CA SER A 319 -43.16 -7.07 -13.22
C SER A 319 -41.67 -7.18 -13.57
N GLU A 320 -40.99 -6.12 -14.00
CA GLU A 320 -39.53 -6.17 -14.15
C GLU A 320 -38.92 -5.13 -13.19
N LYS A 321 -38.39 -5.60 -12.06
CA LYS A 321 -37.46 -4.80 -11.26
C LYS A 321 -36.30 -4.45 -12.19
N CYS A 322 -36.28 -3.22 -12.71
CA CYS A 322 -35.08 -2.69 -13.33
C CYS A 322 -34.01 -2.71 -12.23
N GLU A 323 -33.00 -3.56 -12.40
CA GLU A 323 -31.94 -3.67 -11.40
C GLU A 323 -31.30 -2.29 -11.23
N PRO A 324 -31.05 -1.85 -9.98
CA PRO A 324 -30.38 -0.57 -9.77
C PRO A 324 -29.04 -0.57 -10.51
N PRO A 325 -28.63 0.56 -11.09
CA PRO A 325 -27.38 0.64 -11.82
C PRO A 325 -26.22 0.19 -10.91
N PRO A 326 -25.26 -0.60 -11.43
CA PRO A 326 -24.19 -1.17 -10.62
C PRO A 326 -23.25 -0.12 -10.04
N TYR A 327 -23.21 1.08 -10.63
CA TYR A 327 -22.40 2.20 -10.18
C TYR A 327 -23.22 3.49 -10.20
N GLN A 328 -23.05 4.30 -9.16
CA GLN A 328 -23.66 5.63 -9.01
C GLN A 328 -22.61 6.74 -8.94
N ILE A 329 -21.32 6.42 -9.11
CA ILE A 329 -20.23 7.38 -9.06
C ILE A 329 -19.44 7.32 -10.38
N ILE A 330 -19.17 8.47 -10.96
CA ILE A 330 -18.35 8.65 -12.16
C ILE A 330 -17.02 9.26 -11.71
N ASN A 331 -15.94 8.48 -11.86
CA ASN A 331 -14.58 8.94 -11.60
C ASN A 331 -13.89 9.47 -12.87
N ASN A 332 -14.16 8.83 -14.01
CA ASN A 332 -13.47 9.10 -15.27
C ASN A 332 -14.42 9.75 -16.26
N TYR A 333 -15.38 8.97 -16.75
CA TYR A 333 -16.37 9.42 -17.72
C TYR A 333 -17.57 8.48 -17.72
N PHE A 334 -18.68 8.99 -18.23
CA PHE A 334 -19.92 8.26 -18.47
C PHE A 334 -20.33 8.48 -19.93
N SER A 335 -20.72 7.43 -20.65
CA SER A 335 -21.09 7.55 -22.06
C SER A 335 -22.38 6.82 -22.38
N ILE A 336 -23.08 7.34 -23.39
CA ILE A 336 -24.30 6.78 -23.98
C ILE A 336 -24.06 6.64 -25.49
N GLY A 337 -24.56 5.56 -26.10
CA GLY A 337 -24.49 5.33 -27.54
C GLY A 337 -23.35 4.40 -27.95
N VAL A 338 -22.72 4.69 -29.09
CA VAL A 338 -21.81 3.76 -29.78
C VAL A 338 -20.61 3.33 -28.93
N ASP A 339 -20.04 4.25 -28.13
CA ASP A 339 -18.94 3.92 -27.20
C ASP A 339 -19.39 2.92 -26.13
N ALA A 340 -20.53 3.21 -25.48
CA ALA A 340 -21.10 2.34 -24.47
C ALA A 340 -21.44 0.94 -25.03
N SER A 341 -21.93 0.85 -26.27
CA SER A 341 -22.17 -0.43 -26.95
C SER A 341 -20.88 -1.24 -27.14
N ILE A 342 -19.80 -0.61 -27.63
CA ILE A 342 -18.50 -1.26 -27.81
C ILE A 342 -17.94 -1.72 -26.46
N ALA A 343 -17.97 -0.86 -25.44
CA ALA A 343 -17.49 -1.17 -24.09
C ALA A 343 -18.27 -2.35 -23.47
N HIS A 344 -19.60 -2.36 -23.64
CA HIS A 344 -20.46 -3.45 -23.19
C HIS A 344 -20.12 -4.78 -23.90
N ARG A 345 -20.02 -4.79 -25.24
CA ARG A 345 -19.63 -5.98 -26.01
C ARG A 345 -18.25 -6.51 -25.59
N PHE A 346 -17.28 -5.61 -25.40
CA PHE A 346 -15.94 -5.96 -24.93
C PHE A 346 -15.99 -6.62 -23.56
N HIS A 347 -16.77 -6.05 -22.63
CA HIS A 347 -16.95 -6.60 -21.29
C HIS A 347 -17.57 -8.01 -21.32
N VAL A 348 -18.68 -8.19 -22.05
CA VAL A 348 -19.35 -9.48 -22.20
C VAL A 348 -18.42 -10.54 -22.81
N MET A 349 -17.64 -10.20 -23.84
CA MET A 349 -16.66 -11.13 -24.41
C MET A 349 -15.55 -11.49 -23.43
N ARG A 350 -15.09 -10.52 -22.63
CA ARG A 350 -14.04 -10.73 -21.62
C ARG A 350 -14.50 -11.64 -20.48
N GLU A 351 -15.76 -11.53 -20.07
CA GLU A 351 -16.33 -12.43 -19.06
C GLU A 351 -16.52 -13.84 -19.61
N LYS A 352 -16.96 -13.98 -20.87
CA LYS A 352 -17.16 -15.28 -21.51
C LYS A 352 -15.87 -16.02 -21.83
N PHE A 353 -14.81 -15.31 -22.22
CA PHE A 353 -13.55 -15.91 -22.71
C PHE A 353 -12.29 -15.30 -22.07
N PRO A 354 -12.16 -15.32 -20.73
CA PRO A 354 -11.10 -14.60 -20.01
C PRO A 354 -9.68 -14.98 -20.45
N GLU A 355 -9.47 -16.21 -20.93
CA GLU A 355 -8.20 -16.71 -21.45
C GLU A 355 -7.71 -15.94 -22.69
N LYS A 356 -8.62 -15.35 -23.47
CA LYS A 356 -8.30 -14.54 -24.65
C LYS A 356 -7.87 -13.11 -24.29
N PHE A 357 -8.12 -12.66 -23.05
CA PHE A 357 -7.90 -11.29 -22.59
C PHE A 357 -6.70 -11.16 -21.63
N ASN A 358 -5.66 -11.95 -21.86
CA ASN A 358 -4.47 -12.03 -20.99
C ASN A 358 -3.35 -11.03 -21.32
N SER A 359 -3.51 -10.19 -22.34
CA SER A 359 -2.48 -9.23 -22.78
C SER A 359 -3.08 -7.88 -23.13
N ARG A 360 -2.43 -6.79 -22.71
CA ARG A 360 -2.83 -5.42 -23.04
C ARG A 360 -2.92 -5.19 -24.55
N ILE A 361 -2.00 -5.76 -25.34
CA ILE A 361 -1.99 -5.62 -26.80
C ILE A 361 -3.19 -6.33 -27.42
N LYS A 362 -3.45 -7.58 -27.02
CA LYS A 362 -4.62 -8.35 -27.49
C LYS A 362 -5.93 -7.66 -27.12
N ASN A 363 -6.03 -7.16 -25.89
CA ASN A 363 -7.20 -6.42 -25.41
C ASN A 363 -7.46 -5.18 -26.26
N LYS A 364 -6.41 -4.42 -26.62
CA LYS A 364 -6.52 -3.27 -27.52
C LYS A 364 -6.98 -3.67 -28.92
N LEU A 365 -6.54 -4.83 -29.43
CA LEU A 365 -6.96 -5.33 -30.74
C LEU A 365 -8.44 -5.72 -30.76
N TRP A 366 -8.93 -6.39 -29.72
CA TRP A 366 -10.36 -6.69 -29.55
C TRP A 366 -11.22 -5.42 -29.58
N TYR A 367 -10.78 -4.34 -28.92
CA TYR A 367 -11.48 -3.05 -29.00
C TYR A 367 -11.56 -2.50 -30.43
N VAL A 368 -10.49 -2.64 -31.23
CA VAL A 368 -10.49 -2.20 -32.63
C VAL A 368 -11.44 -3.04 -33.47
N GLU A 369 -11.44 -4.35 -33.29
CA GLU A 369 -12.33 -5.28 -34.00
C GLU A 369 -13.80 -4.98 -33.70
N LEU A 370 -14.14 -4.81 -32.41
CA LEU A 370 -15.50 -4.46 -31.99
C LEU A 370 -15.94 -3.10 -32.52
N ALA A 371 -15.08 -2.07 -32.43
CA ALA A 371 -15.37 -0.75 -32.98
C ALA A 371 -15.59 -0.79 -34.50
N THR A 372 -14.82 -1.61 -35.22
CA THR A 372 -14.98 -1.80 -36.67
C THR A 372 -16.32 -2.47 -36.98
N SER A 373 -16.71 -3.48 -36.20
CA SER A 373 -18.00 -4.16 -36.36
C SER A 373 -19.19 -3.23 -36.10
N GLU A 374 -19.10 -2.37 -35.08
CA GLU A 374 -20.15 -1.41 -34.73
C GLU A 374 -20.25 -0.29 -35.76
N SER A 375 -19.13 0.15 -36.32
CA SER A 375 -19.12 1.12 -37.42
C SER A 375 -19.94 0.62 -38.63
N LEU A 376 -19.92 -0.69 -38.91
CA LEU A 376 -20.67 -1.30 -40.00
C LEU A 376 -22.15 -1.51 -39.67
N GLN A 377 -22.48 -1.80 -38.41
CA GLN A 377 -23.85 -2.02 -37.95
C GLN A 377 -24.61 -0.72 -37.65
N SER A 378 -23.88 0.34 -37.27
CA SER A 378 -24.39 1.67 -36.90
C SER A 378 -25.60 1.62 -35.95
N SER A 379 -25.45 0.88 -34.85
CA SER A 379 -26.52 0.56 -33.90
C SER A 379 -27.11 1.77 -33.16
N CYS A 380 -26.42 2.91 -33.14
CA CYS A 380 -26.78 4.10 -32.37
C CYS A 380 -27.03 5.36 -33.22
N ARG A 381 -27.42 5.21 -34.50
CA ARG A 381 -27.66 6.37 -35.39
C ARG A 381 -28.69 7.34 -34.81
N ASN A 382 -28.47 8.62 -35.10
CA ASN A 382 -29.36 9.73 -34.77
C ASN A 382 -29.71 9.82 -33.28
N LEU A 383 -28.73 9.57 -32.41
CA LEU A 383 -28.90 9.62 -30.96
C LEU A 383 -29.41 11.00 -30.48
N HIS A 384 -29.00 12.06 -31.17
CA HIS A 384 -29.43 13.43 -30.90
C HIS A 384 -30.95 13.65 -31.06
N GLU A 385 -31.65 12.82 -31.85
CA GLU A 385 -33.12 12.89 -31.99
C GLU A 385 -33.86 12.27 -30.79
N GLN A 386 -33.15 11.51 -29.95
CA GLN A 386 -33.74 10.72 -28.86
C GLN A 386 -33.34 11.22 -27.47
N ILE A 387 -32.44 12.19 -27.38
CA ILE A 387 -31.88 12.67 -26.12
C ILE A 387 -31.99 14.19 -26.07
N ASP A 388 -32.67 14.67 -25.04
CA ASP A 388 -32.60 16.06 -24.61
C ASP A 388 -31.56 16.18 -23.50
N ILE A 389 -30.66 17.16 -23.62
CA ILE A 389 -29.65 17.44 -22.60
C ILE A 389 -29.95 18.80 -21.98
N LEU A 390 -30.17 18.77 -20.66
CA LEU A 390 -30.32 19.96 -19.83
C LEU A 390 -29.09 20.11 -18.95
N CYS A 391 -28.44 21.25 -19.03
CA CYS A 391 -27.24 21.58 -18.26
C CYS A 391 -27.53 22.85 -17.47
N ASP A 392 -27.52 22.76 -16.15
CA ASP A 392 -27.75 23.87 -15.22
C ASP A 392 -29.06 24.63 -15.50
N GLY A 393 -30.07 23.90 -15.97
CA GLY A 393 -31.38 24.44 -16.35
C GLY A 393 -31.49 24.96 -17.79
N GLU A 394 -30.41 24.91 -18.58
CA GLU A 394 -30.38 25.32 -19.98
C GLU A 394 -30.35 24.12 -20.93
N SER A 395 -31.19 24.12 -21.97
CA SER A 395 -31.15 23.09 -22.98
C SER A 395 -29.95 23.27 -23.92
N ILE A 396 -29.30 22.16 -24.24
CA ILE A 396 -28.22 22.14 -25.22
C ILE A 396 -28.80 21.74 -26.57
N ASP A 397 -28.72 22.65 -27.54
CA ASP A 397 -28.96 22.32 -28.94
C ASP A 397 -27.83 21.44 -29.47
N LEU A 398 -28.16 20.20 -29.81
CA LEU A 398 -27.23 19.20 -30.35
C LEU A 398 -27.00 19.35 -31.86
N GLY A 399 -27.69 20.29 -32.51
CA GLY A 399 -27.59 20.57 -33.94
C GLY A 399 -28.39 19.58 -34.78
N GLN A 400 -29.34 20.09 -35.57
CA GLN A 400 -30.24 19.28 -36.42
C GLN A 400 -29.52 18.54 -37.57
N ASP A 401 -28.31 18.96 -37.93
CA ASP A 401 -27.49 18.32 -38.97
C ASP A 401 -26.44 17.34 -38.42
N ALA A 402 -26.34 17.19 -37.10
CA ALA A 402 -25.29 16.39 -36.48
C ALA A 402 -25.69 14.91 -36.41
N SER A 403 -24.99 14.02 -37.13
CA SER A 403 -25.22 12.57 -37.03
C SER A 403 -24.58 11.98 -35.77
N LEU A 404 -24.99 12.43 -34.58
CA LEU A 404 -24.43 11.91 -33.33
C LEU A 404 -24.84 10.45 -33.12
N GLU A 405 -23.84 9.61 -32.88
CA GLU A 405 -23.99 8.20 -32.49
C GLU A 405 -23.64 7.95 -31.02
N GLY A 406 -23.06 8.94 -30.34
CA GLY A 406 -22.69 8.83 -28.93
C GLY A 406 -22.54 10.17 -28.23
N ILE A 407 -22.65 10.14 -26.90
CA ILE A 407 -22.45 11.26 -25.99
C ILE A 407 -21.60 10.78 -24.83
N ALA A 408 -20.66 11.60 -24.38
CA ALA A 408 -19.84 11.33 -23.20
C ALA A 408 -19.76 12.54 -22.27
N LEU A 409 -19.94 12.29 -20.97
CA LEU A 409 -19.64 13.19 -19.87
C LEU A 409 -18.26 12.83 -19.33
N LEU A 410 -17.34 13.78 -19.28
CA LEU A 410 -15.94 13.55 -18.94
C LEU A 410 -15.57 14.33 -17.69
N ASN A 411 -14.92 13.66 -16.75
CA ASN A 411 -14.22 14.27 -15.63
C ASN A 411 -12.70 14.36 -15.90
N ILE A 412 -12.19 13.59 -16.87
CA ILE A 412 -10.74 13.48 -17.15
C ILE A 412 -10.35 13.97 -18.55
N PRO A 413 -9.13 14.56 -18.69
CA PRO A 413 -8.64 15.15 -19.94
C PRO A 413 -8.34 14.18 -21.08
N SER A 414 -8.37 12.87 -20.83
CA SER A 414 -8.10 11.88 -21.86
C SER A 414 -8.80 10.55 -21.57
N ILE A 415 -9.25 9.88 -22.63
CA ILE A 415 -10.00 8.61 -22.54
C ILE A 415 -9.45 7.56 -23.52
N TYR A 416 -9.95 6.32 -23.47
CA TYR A 416 -9.57 5.23 -24.39
C TYR A 416 -8.08 4.87 -24.40
N GLY A 417 -7.43 4.94 -23.25
CA GLY A 417 -6.01 4.71 -23.06
C GLY A 417 -5.15 5.95 -23.36
N GLY A 418 -5.62 7.14 -23.00
CA GLY A 418 -4.88 8.41 -23.12
C GLY A 418 -5.08 9.16 -24.43
N SER A 419 -6.19 8.92 -25.13
CA SER A 419 -6.57 9.67 -26.32
C SER A 419 -7.15 11.01 -25.90
N ASN A 420 -6.59 12.09 -26.43
CA ASN A 420 -7.09 13.44 -26.22
C ASN A 420 -8.18 13.73 -27.27
N LEU A 421 -9.41 13.95 -26.82
CA LEU A 421 -10.56 14.26 -27.66
C LEU A 421 -10.51 15.67 -28.27
N TRP A 422 -9.75 16.57 -27.66
CA TRP A 422 -9.58 17.96 -28.06
C TRP A 422 -8.53 18.14 -29.18
N GLY A 423 -7.83 17.06 -29.55
CA GLY A 423 -6.77 17.04 -30.55
C GLY A 423 -5.47 17.72 -30.09
N ARG A 424 -4.39 17.58 -30.87
CA ARG A 424 -3.13 18.29 -30.59
C ARG A 424 -3.20 19.71 -31.14
N SER A 425 -2.97 20.72 -30.30
CA SER A 425 -2.64 22.06 -30.80
C SER A 425 -1.35 21.94 -31.63
N ARG A 426 -1.43 22.13 -32.94
CA ARG A 426 -0.25 22.37 -33.78
C ARG A 426 0.28 23.76 -33.44
N LYS A 427 0.99 23.89 -32.30
CA LYS A 427 2.02 24.89 -31.95
C LYS A 427 2.08 25.07 -30.43
N ASN A 428 3.00 24.37 -29.77
CA ASN A 428 4.18 24.95 -29.11
C ASN A 428 4.78 24.00 -28.08
N LYS A 429 6.05 23.67 -28.31
CA LYS A 429 6.97 23.17 -27.28
C LYS A 429 7.24 24.33 -26.31
N ARG A 430 6.38 24.50 -25.30
CA ARG A 430 6.66 25.15 -24.00
C ARG A 430 5.36 25.14 -23.20
N MET A 431 5.43 24.54 -22.01
CA MET A 431 4.41 24.65 -20.98
C MET A 431 4.08 26.13 -20.72
N PRO A 432 2.83 26.44 -20.35
CA PRO A 432 2.62 27.42 -19.32
C PRO A 432 1.82 26.81 -18.16
N ILE A 433 2.47 26.78 -17.00
CA ILE A 433 1.82 27.02 -15.72
C ILE A 433 1.36 28.48 -15.78
N ILE A 434 0.08 28.78 -15.52
CA ILE A 434 -0.46 30.02 -14.95
C ILE A 434 -1.99 29.83 -14.83
N PHE A 435 -2.50 29.88 -13.59
CA PHE A 435 -3.92 30.04 -13.29
C PHE A 435 -4.44 31.37 -13.85
N PRO A 436 -5.55 31.43 -14.60
CA PRO A 436 -6.27 32.68 -14.84
C PRO A 436 -7.48 32.81 -13.93
N ASN A 437 -7.65 34.05 -13.48
CA ASN A 437 -8.65 34.56 -12.56
C ASN A 437 -10.07 34.53 -13.16
N ILE A 438 -11.08 34.38 -12.31
CA ILE A 438 -12.51 34.35 -12.64
C ILE A 438 -12.93 35.69 -13.26
N GLY A 439 -13.58 35.63 -14.43
CA GLY A 439 -14.23 36.76 -15.08
C GLY A 439 -15.55 36.33 -15.72
N ASN A 440 -16.65 36.92 -15.27
CA ASN A 440 -18.01 36.71 -15.79
C ASN A 440 -18.14 37.22 -17.23
N GLY A 441 -18.77 36.41 -18.08
CA GLY A 441 -19.51 36.87 -19.26
C GLY A 441 -18.97 36.38 -20.60
N HIS A 442 -19.82 35.63 -21.31
CA HIS A 442 -19.85 35.40 -22.76
C HIS A 442 -18.52 35.10 -23.46
N GLU A 443 -18.28 33.84 -23.89
CA GLU A 443 -17.54 33.57 -25.14
C GLU A 443 -17.51 32.07 -25.51
N LYS A 444 -18.35 31.66 -26.49
CA LYS A 444 -18.27 30.36 -27.19
C LYS A 444 -16.89 30.09 -27.83
N GLY A 445 -16.01 31.10 -27.92
CA GLY A 445 -14.66 31.01 -28.47
C GLY A 445 -13.55 30.67 -27.45
N GLN A 446 -13.81 30.78 -26.15
CA GLN A 446 -12.79 30.54 -25.10
C GLN A 446 -12.72 29.08 -24.62
N LEU A 447 -13.74 28.26 -24.90
CA LEU A 447 -13.79 26.85 -24.48
C LEU A 447 -12.63 26.03 -25.09
N GLN A 448 -12.26 26.30 -26.35
CA GLN A 448 -11.18 25.58 -27.07
C GLN A 448 -9.77 25.72 -26.45
N HIS A 449 -9.59 26.61 -25.49
CA HIS A 449 -8.32 26.88 -24.80
C HIS A 449 -8.34 26.50 -23.32
N ARG A 450 -9.47 26.03 -22.79
CA ARG A 450 -9.58 25.65 -21.38
C ARG A 450 -8.86 24.31 -21.17
N VAL A 451 -7.93 24.28 -20.22
CA VAL A 451 -7.27 23.05 -19.81
C VAL A 451 -8.22 22.36 -18.83
N GLN A 452 -8.80 21.23 -19.25
CA GLN A 452 -9.61 20.38 -18.37
C GLN A 452 -8.81 20.02 -17.11
N ASP A 453 -9.38 20.34 -15.96
CA ASP A 453 -8.84 20.06 -14.64
C ASP A 453 -9.79 19.08 -13.94
N ILE A 454 -9.22 18.05 -13.32
CA ILE A 454 -10.00 16.94 -12.74
C ILE A 454 -10.64 17.31 -11.40
N GLY A 455 -10.37 18.50 -10.88
CA GLY A 455 -10.80 18.98 -9.57
C GLY A 455 -11.35 20.42 -9.57
N ASP A 456 -11.84 20.91 -10.71
CA ASP A 456 -12.37 22.28 -10.84
C ASP A 456 -13.88 22.41 -10.62
N GLY A 457 -14.55 21.30 -10.30
CA GLY A 457 -15.98 21.21 -10.07
C GLY A 457 -16.80 21.20 -11.36
N LEU A 458 -16.20 20.91 -12.53
CA LEU A 458 -16.86 20.95 -13.82
C LEU A 458 -16.84 19.59 -14.54
N ILE A 459 -17.81 19.40 -15.42
CA ILE A 459 -17.91 18.20 -16.25
C ILE A 459 -18.04 18.59 -17.72
N GLU A 460 -17.26 17.95 -18.58
CA GLU A 460 -17.26 18.22 -20.01
C GLU A 460 -18.23 17.30 -20.73
N LEU A 461 -19.06 17.88 -21.60
CA LEU A 461 -19.95 17.15 -22.49
C LEU A 461 -19.37 17.10 -23.90
N VAL A 462 -19.26 15.88 -24.44
CA VAL A 462 -18.71 15.59 -25.76
C VAL A 462 -19.70 14.76 -26.58
N GLY A 463 -19.98 15.22 -27.81
CA GLY A 463 -20.68 14.44 -28.83
C GLY A 463 -19.72 13.63 -29.70
N LEU A 464 -20.12 12.40 -30.04
CA LEU A 464 -19.41 11.47 -30.93
C LEU A 464 -20.30 11.17 -32.14
N GLU A 465 -19.78 11.35 -33.36
CA GLU A 465 -20.50 11.10 -34.60
C GLU A 465 -20.45 9.63 -35.04
N SER A 466 -19.35 8.93 -34.75
CA SER A 466 -19.22 7.54 -35.16
C SER A 466 -18.10 6.80 -34.45
N ALA A 467 -18.17 5.46 -34.51
CA ALA A 467 -17.05 4.60 -34.12
C ALA A 467 -15.78 4.82 -34.96
N VAL A 468 -15.91 5.27 -36.21
CA VAL A 468 -14.77 5.66 -37.05
C VAL A 468 -14.06 6.89 -36.49
N GLN A 469 -14.83 7.89 -36.04
CA GLN A 469 -14.28 9.09 -35.41
C GLN A 469 -13.48 8.76 -34.14
N MET A 470 -13.96 7.82 -33.32
CA MET A 470 -13.19 7.32 -32.16
C MET A 470 -11.84 6.70 -32.57
N GLY A 471 -11.81 5.96 -33.69
CA GLY A 471 -10.57 5.44 -34.28
C GLY A 471 -9.62 6.54 -34.76
N GLN A 472 -10.16 7.62 -35.34
CA GLN A 472 -9.37 8.76 -35.82
C GLN A 472 -8.84 9.62 -34.66
N ILE A 473 -9.61 9.80 -33.59
CA ILE A 473 -9.20 10.43 -32.33
C ILE A 473 -8.02 9.67 -31.73
N LYS A 474 -8.11 8.33 -31.66
CA LYS A 474 -7.01 7.47 -31.18
C LYS A 474 -5.76 7.57 -32.05
N ALA A 475 -5.93 7.82 -33.35
CA ALA A 475 -4.84 8.09 -34.28
C ALA A 475 -4.34 9.55 -34.25
N GLY A 476 -4.96 10.43 -33.45
CA GLY A 476 -4.63 11.86 -33.34
C GLY A 476 -4.98 12.68 -34.60
N LYS A 477 -5.90 12.19 -35.44
CA LYS A 477 -6.22 12.75 -36.76
C LYS A 477 -7.47 13.63 -36.80
N PHE A 478 -8.26 13.69 -35.74
CA PHE A 478 -9.55 14.38 -35.72
C PHE A 478 -9.77 15.20 -34.44
N ARG A 479 -10.65 16.21 -34.50
CA ARG A 479 -11.12 17.04 -33.38
C ARG A 479 -12.64 16.93 -33.27
N ASN A 480 -13.20 17.00 -32.06
CA ASN A 480 -14.64 16.96 -31.82
C ASN A 480 -15.41 18.13 -32.48
N LEU A 481 -16.71 17.95 -32.72
CA LEU A 481 -17.56 18.96 -33.37
C LEU A 481 -18.13 20.03 -32.46
N PHE A 482 -18.38 19.71 -31.18
CA PHE A 482 -18.85 20.71 -30.22
C PHE A 482 -18.28 20.45 -28.83
N GLU A 483 -18.02 21.54 -28.14
CA GLU A 483 -17.51 21.59 -26.77
C GLU A 483 -18.44 22.50 -25.97
N LYS A 484 -18.99 21.95 -24.89
CA LYS A 484 -19.57 22.73 -23.80
C LYS A 484 -18.98 22.19 -22.51
N SER A 485 -18.14 22.99 -21.84
CA SER A 485 -17.92 22.83 -20.41
C SER A 485 -19.22 23.24 -19.71
N ILE A 486 -19.79 22.34 -18.92
CA ILE A 486 -21.03 22.59 -18.18
C ILE A 486 -20.64 23.20 -16.83
N PHE A 487 -21.34 24.27 -16.41
CA PHE A 487 -20.92 25.16 -15.33
C PHE A 487 -21.82 25.00 -14.09
N SER A 488 -21.25 24.33 -13.07
CA SER A 488 -21.68 24.24 -11.65
C SER A 488 -23.06 23.66 -11.34
#